data_AF-A0A7Y5R2L1-F1
#
_entry.id   AF-A0A7Y5R2L1-F1
#
_cell.length_a   1.000
_cell.length_b   1.000
_cell.length_c   1.000
_cell.angle_alpha   90.00
_cell.angle_beta   90.00
_cell.angle_gamma   90.00
#
_symmetry.space_group_name_H-M   'P 1'
#
loop_
_entity.id
_entity.type
_entity.pdbx_description
1 polymer ?
#
loop_
_entity_poly.entity_id
_entity_poly.type
_entity_poly.pdbx_seq_one_letter_code
_entity_poly.pdbx_strand_id
1 'polypeptide(L)'
;MKTIMFTCEVITPMFLAGADGSTPELRPASIKGAMRFWWRAMNGGLVRKDEQGRWDYSELKKRESEIFGGTSQRSSFSIDVGCSV
;
A
#
# COMPACT_ATOMS: atom_id res chain seq x y z
N MET A 1 10.75 2.70 -18.75
CA MET A 1 10.27 2.55 -17.37
C MET A 1 10.20 3.94 -16.76
N LYS A 2 9.08 4.34 -16.15
CA LYS A 2 8.97 5.64 -15.47
C LYS A 2 9.33 5.44 -14.00
N THR A 3 10.24 6.27 -13.49
CA THR A 3 10.70 6.24 -12.10
C THR A 3 10.36 7.56 -11.44
N ILE A 4 9.88 7.50 -10.20
CA ILE A 4 9.69 8.66 -9.35
C ILE A 4 10.46 8.38 -8.06
N MET A 5 11.26 9.34 -7.62
CA MET A 5 12.07 9.23 -6.41
C MET A 5 11.62 10.26 -5.38
N PHE A 6 11.55 9.84 -4.13
CA PHE A 6 11.22 10.70 -3.00
C PHE A 6 12.32 10.56 -1.94
N THR A 7 12.77 11.69 -1.43
CA THR A 7 13.58 11.74 -0.22
C THR A 7 12.64 12.06 0.94
N CYS A 8 12.56 11.14 1.90
CA CYS A 8 11.65 11.24 3.04
C CYS A 8 12.45 11.37 4.33
N GLU A 9 11.90 12.11 5.30
CA GLU A 9 12.48 12.30 6.63
C GLU A 9 11.57 11.73 7.71
N VAL A 10 12.20 11.16 8.73
CA VAL A 10 11.53 10.63 9.91
C VAL A 10 11.37 11.75 10.93
N ILE A 11 10.17 12.29 11.07
CA ILE A 11 9.91 13.43 11.98
C ILE A 11 9.61 13.01 13.42
N THR A 12 9.32 11.73 13.64
CA THR A 12 9.03 11.15 14.96
C THR A 12 9.68 9.78 15.08
N PRO A 13 10.09 9.33 16.28
CA PRO A 13 10.66 7.99 16.45
C PRO A 13 9.79 6.90 15.78
N MET A 14 10.41 6.08 14.95
CA MET A 14 9.74 4.96 14.30
C MET A 14 9.97 3.67 15.08
N PHE A 15 8.90 2.89 15.20
CA PHE A 15 8.95 1.54 15.76
C PHE A 15 8.94 0.54 14.61
N LEU A 16 10.13 0.07 14.25
CA LEU A 16 10.34 -0.91 13.18
C LEU A 16 11.23 -2.01 13.72
N ALA A 17 10.87 -3.25 13.44
CA ALA A 17 11.66 -4.41 13.81
C ALA A 17 11.69 -5.41 12.66
N GLY A 18 12.87 -5.97 12.43
CA GLY A 18 13.10 -7.08 11.53
C GLY A 18 12.58 -8.38 12.11
N ALA A 19 12.93 -9.50 11.46
CA ALA A 19 12.44 -10.82 11.85
C ALA A 19 12.93 -11.27 13.25
N ASP A 20 14.04 -10.70 13.73
CA ASP A 20 14.62 -10.95 15.05
C ASP A 20 13.95 -10.13 16.18
N GLY A 21 13.03 -9.22 15.84
CA GLY A 21 12.35 -8.35 16.79
C GLY A 21 13.19 -7.20 17.34
N SER A 22 14.45 -7.06 16.91
CA SER A 22 15.41 -6.13 17.52
C SER A 22 16.15 -5.26 16.50
N THR A 23 16.42 -5.77 15.29
CA THR A 23 17.09 -5.00 14.24
C THR A 23 16.09 -4.05 13.59
N PRO A 24 16.34 -2.72 13.58
CA PRO A 24 15.49 -1.79 12.86
C PRO A 24 15.53 -2.08 11.35
N GLU A 25 14.37 -2.31 10.74
CA GLU A 25 14.30 -2.65 9.31
C GLU A 25 13.16 -1.91 8.62
N LEU A 26 13.49 -1.06 7.65
CA LEU A 26 12.51 -0.39 6.81
C LEU A 26 12.18 -1.25 5.59
N ARG A 27 11.02 -1.90 5.61
CA ARG A 27 10.61 -2.86 4.58
C ARG A 27 9.76 -2.19 3.49
N PRO A 28 10.06 -2.40 2.19
CA PRO A 28 9.20 -1.94 1.09
C PRO A 28 7.73 -2.40 1.20
N ALA A 29 7.50 -3.59 1.78
CA ALA A 29 6.16 -4.13 1.99
C ALA A 29 5.32 -3.27 2.96
N SER A 30 5.91 -2.72 4.02
CA SER A 30 5.22 -1.85 4.97
C SER A 30 4.78 -0.55 4.31
N ILE A 31 5.66 0.06 3.50
CA ILE A 31 5.33 1.26 2.72
C ILE A 31 4.23 0.96 1.70
N LYS A 32 4.33 -0.16 0.97
CA LYS A 32 3.28 -0.61 0.04
C LYS A 32 1.93 -0.79 0.73
N GLY A 33 1.93 -1.36 1.94
CA GLY A 33 0.75 -1.54 2.76
C GLY A 33 0.08 -0.21 3.13
N ALA A 34 0.86 0.76 3.60
CA ALA A 34 0.39 2.10 3.92
C ALA A 34 -0.19 2.82 2.68
N MET A 35 0.50 2.74 1.53
CA MET A 35 0.00 3.30 0.26
C MET A 35 -1.34 2.66 -0.15
N ARG A 36 -1.45 1.32 -0.06
CA ARG A 36 -2.69 0.59 -0.39
C ARG A 36 -3.83 0.98 0.55
N PHE A 37 -3.56 1.15 1.83
CA PHE A 37 -4.53 1.65 2.81
C PHE A 37 -5.03 3.05 2.46
N TRP A 38 -4.12 4.01 2.25
CA TRP A 38 -4.50 5.38 1.93
C TRP A 38 -5.21 5.49 0.58
N TRP A 39 -4.82 4.68 -0.39
CA TRP A 39 -5.55 4.58 -1.66
C TRP A 39 -7.01 4.17 -1.44
N ARG A 40 -7.29 3.16 -0.61
CA ARG A 40 -8.69 2.79 -0.27
C ARG A 40 -9.43 3.94 0.41
N ALA A 41 -8.81 4.61 1.37
CA ALA A 41 -9.42 5.71 2.10
C ALA A 41 -9.84 6.86 1.17
N MET A 42 -8.98 7.21 0.20
CA MET A 42 -9.28 8.24 -0.80
C MET A 42 -10.32 7.78 -1.84
N ASN A 43 -10.46 6.48 -2.08
CA ASN A 43 -11.36 5.90 -3.08
C ASN A 43 -12.61 5.25 -2.45
N GLY A 44 -12.98 5.62 -1.23
CA GLY A 44 -14.14 5.05 -0.54
C GLY A 44 -15.47 5.21 -1.28
N GLY A 45 -15.58 6.23 -2.14
CA GLY A 45 -16.74 6.45 -3.02
C GLY A 45 -16.97 5.36 -4.08
N LEU A 46 -16.02 4.43 -4.27
CA LEU A 46 -16.22 3.25 -5.12
C LEU A 46 -17.06 2.16 -4.45
N VAL A 47 -17.33 2.29 -3.14
CA VAL A 47 -18.22 1.40 -2.41
C VAL A 47 -19.65 1.86 -2.60
N ARG A 48 -20.50 0.98 -3.14
CA ARG A 48 -21.90 1.29 -3.47
C ARG A 48 -22.84 0.27 -2.88
N LYS A 49 -24.14 0.57 -2.87
CA LYS A 49 -25.15 -0.45 -2.56
C LYS A 49 -25.51 -1.23 -3.82
N ASP A 50 -25.69 -2.54 -3.68
CA ASP A 50 -26.27 -3.38 -4.73
C ASP A 50 -27.79 -3.16 -4.84
N GLU A 51 -28.44 -3.86 -5.77
CA GLU A 51 -29.89 -3.81 -5.97
C GLU A 51 -30.69 -4.21 -4.72
N GLN A 52 -30.08 -4.98 -3.81
CA GLN A 52 -30.65 -5.43 -2.54
C GLN A 52 -30.27 -4.52 -1.35
N GLY A 53 -29.61 -3.39 -1.61
CA GLY A 53 -29.23 -2.41 -0.59
C GLY A 53 -28.01 -2.77 0.25
N ARG A 54 -27.26 -3.82 -0.10
CA ARG A 54 -26.06 -4.28 0.62
C ARG A 54 -24.81 -3.59 0.08
N TRP A 55 -23.81 -3.38 0.94
CA TRP A 55 -22.53 -2.80 0.53
C TRP A 55 -21.74 -3.72 -0.40
N ASP A 56 -21.44 -3.21 -1.59
CA ASP A 56 -20.61 -3.81 -2.63
C ASP A 56 -19.29 -3.03 -2.75
N TYR A 57 -18.19 -3.74 -2.50
CA TYR A 57 -16.81 -3.25 -2.60
C TYR A 57 -16.06 -3.83 -3.80
N SER A 58 -16.76 -4.51 -4.72
CA SER A 58 -16.13 -5.25 -5.82
C SER A 58 -15.32 -4.34 -6.74
N GLU A 59 -15.84 -3.15 -7.06
CA GLU A 59 -15.13 -2.17 -7.88
C GLU A 59 -13.86 -1.64 -7.19
N LEU A 60 -13.94 -1.33 -5.89
CA LEU A 60 -12.79 -0.93 -5.09
C LEU A 60 -11.70 -2.01 -5.12
N LYS A 61 -12.07 -3.28 -4.85
CA LYS A 61 -11.13 -4.41 -4.85
C LYS A 61 -10.51 -4.67 -6.22
N LYS A 62 -11.30 -4.52 -7.29
CA LYS A 62 -10.84 -4.68 -8.67
C LYS A 62 -9.76 -3.66 -8.99
N ARG A 63 -10.05 -2.36 -8.82
CA ARG A 63 -9.09 -1.27 -9.08
C ARG A 63 -7.86 -1.34 -8.18
N GLU A 64 -8.04 -1.71 -6.91
CA GLU A 64 -6.93 -1.92 -5.99
C GLU A 64 -5.97 -3.00 -6.51
N SER A 65 -6.51 -4.11 -7.02
CA SER A 65 -5.72 -5.24 -7.53
C SER A 65 -4.97 -4.88 -8.82
N GLU A 66 -5.57 -4.10 -9.71
CA GLU A 66 -4.92 -3.60 -10.93
C GLU A 66 -3.66 -2.75 -10.63
N ILE A 67 -3.66 -2.04 -9.49
CA ILE A 67 -2.54 -1.21 -9.06
C ILE A 67 -1.55 -2.00 -8.20
N PHE A 68 -2.03 -2.53 -7.07
CA PHE A 68 -1.19 -3.11 -6.02
C PHE A 68 -0.99 -4.62 -6.14
N GLY A 69 -1.66 -5.28 -7.08
CA GLY A 69 -1.70 -6.72 -7.24
C GLY A 69 -2.68 -7.41 -6.29
N GLY A 70 -2.92 -8.69 -6.53
CA GLY A 70 -3.71 -9.61 -5.72
C GLY A 70 -3.21 -11.05 -5.90
N THR A 71 -3.93 -12.03 -5.36
CA THR A 71 -3.51 -13.45 -5.42
C THR A 71 -3.33 -13.96 -6.86
N SER A 72 -4.10 -13.44 -7.81
CA SER A 72 -4.06 -13.82 -9.22
C SER A 72 -3.31 -12.83 -10.12
N GLN A 73 -2.79 -11.72 -9.59
CA GLN A 73 -2.21 -10.64 -10.42
C GLN A 73 -1.04 -9.93 -9.71
N ARG A 74 0.08 -9.73 -10.42
CA ARG A 74 1.21 -8.94 -9.93
C ARG A 74 0.89 -7.44 -9.92
N SER A 75 1.47 -6.66 -9.00
CA SER A 75 1.37 -5.20 -9.04
C SER A 75 1.93 -4.61 -10.33
N SER A 76 1.35 -3.49 -10.76
CA SER A 76 1.81 -2.72 -11.93
C SER A 76 3.08 -1.90 -11.67
N PHE A 77 3.57 -1.90 -10.42
CA PHE A 77 4.76 -1.18 -9.99
C PHE A 77 5.60 -1.98 -8.97
N SER A 78 6.84 -1.55 -8.78
CA SER A 78 7.77 -2.00 -7.73
C SER A 78 8.16 -0.82 -6.85
N ILE A 79 8.44 -1.09 -5.58
CA ILE A 79 8.99 -0.12 -4.63
C ILE A 79 10.37 -0.61 -4.22
N ASP A 80 11.33 0.30 -4.24
CA ASP A 80 12.62 0.13 -3.60
C ASP A 80 12.75 1.14 -2.47
N VAL A 81 13.35 0.74 -1.36
CA VAL A 81 13.53 1.60 -0.18
C VAL A 81 14.95 1.45 0.32
N GLY A 82 15.65 2.57 0.44
CA GLY A 82 16.98 2.64 1.04
C GLY A 82 17.01 3.70 2.13
N CYS A 83 17.82 3.46 3.16
CA CYS A 83 18.18 4.47 4.14
C CYS A 83 19.59 4.96 3.84
N SER A 84 19.77 6.26 3.70
CA SER A 84 21.08 6.91 3.76
C SER A 84 21.44 7.04 5.23
N VAL A 85 22.41 6.27 5.71
CA VAL A 85 23.07 6.50 7.00
C VAL A 85 24.25 7.44 6.85
#